data_AF-A0A524ADR4-F1
#
_entry.id   AF-A0A524ADR4-F1
#
_cell.length_a   1.000
_cell.length_b   1.000
_cell.length_c   1.000
_cell.angle_alpha   90.00
_cell.angle_beta   90.00
_cell.angle_gamma   90.00
#
_symmetry.space_group_name_H-M   'P 1'
#
loop_
_entity.id
_entity.type
_entity.pdbx_description
1 polymer ?
#
loop_
_entity_poly.entity_id
_entity_poly.type
_entity_poly.pdbx_seq_one_letter_code
_entity_poly.pdbx_strand_id
1 'polypeptide(L)' 'MIYIVSFVVQGGGHPGAIQNMEKRPDKGDRVKLGDKFYEVVEVVEIVPARGEFGYLHATCRPVEE' A
#
# COMPACT_ATOMS: atom_id res chain seq x y z
N MET A 1 -4.87 7.35 14.46
CA MET A 1 -3.78 6.55 13.87
C MET A 1 -3.69 6.77 12.36
N ILE A 2 -2.49 7.06 11.87
CA ILE A 2 -2.12 7.22 10.45
C ILE A 2 -1.21 6.05 10.07
N TYR A 3 -1.48 5.40 8.94
CA TYR A 3 -0.64 4.34 8.38
C TYR A 3 0.24 4.92 7.28
N ILE A 4 1.55 4.88 7.49
CA ILE A 4 2.55 5.21 6.46
C ILE A 4 2.80 3.92 5.68
N VAL A 5 2.29 3.86 4.46
CA VAL A 5 2.30 2.64 3.64
C VAL A 5 3.25 2.79 2.47
N SER A 6 4.26 1.93 2.41
CA SER A 6 5.13 1.76 1.25
C SER A 6 4.50 0.75 0.29
N PHE A 7 3.93 1.24 -0.81
CA PHE A 7 3.38 0.44 -1.88
C PHE A 7 4.43 0.04 -2.90
N VAL A 8 4.52 -1.25 -3.20
CA VAL A 8 5.36 -1.80 -4.27
C VAL A 8 4.48 -2.54 -5.28
N VAL A 9 4.69 -2.26 -6.56
CA VAL A 9 3.91 -2.87 -7.64
C VAL A 9 4.71 -4.00 -8.28
N GLN A 10 4.14 -5.20 -8.26
CA GLN A 10 4.69 -6.37 -8.95
C GLN A 10 4.71 -6.14 -10.47
N GLY A 11 5.72 -6.68 -11.16
CA GLY A 11 5.81 -6.63 -12.62
C GLY A 11 6.39 -5.33 -13.20
N GLY A 12 6.86 -4.39 -12.36
CA GLY A 12 7.73 -3.28 -12.81
C GLY A 12 7.04 -2.16 -13.60
N GLY A 13 5.71 -2.06 -13.59
CA GLY A 13 4.94 -1.04 -14.34
C GLY A 13 4.69 0.29 -13.62
N HIS A 14 5.10 0.41 -12.36
CA HIS A 14 5.01 1.65 -11.56
C HIS A 14 6.13 1.66 -10.52
N PRO A 15 6.75 2.81 -10.21
CA PRO A 15 7.85 2.89 -9.23
C PRO A 15 7.43 2.63 -7.76
N GLY A 16 6.20 2.16 -7.51
CA GLY A 16 5.59 2.19 -6.17
C GLY A 16 5.26 3.61 -5.69
N ALA A 17 4.86 3.74 -4.43
CA ALA A 17 4.64 5.03 -3.77
C ALA A 17 4.66 4.87 -2.24
N ILE A 18 4.94 5.95 -1.51
CA ILE A 18 4.66 6.02 -0.07
C ILE A 18 3.46 6.94 0.13
N GLN A 19 2.43 6.47 0.82
CA GLN A 19 1.23 7.26 1.11
C GLN A 19 0.84 7.14 2.58
N ASN A 20 0.27 8.22 3.12
CA ASN A 20 -0.37 8.22 4.42
C ASN A 20 -1.84 7.82 4.24
N MET A 21 -2.29 6.81 4.98
CA MET A 21 -3.67 6.34 4.96
C MET A 21 -4.30 6.47 6.34
N GLU A 22 -5.55 6.91 6.40
CA GLU A 22 -6.33 6.95 7.65
C GLU A 22 -6.85 5.57 8.04
N LYS A 23 -6.97 4.65 7.07
CA LYS A 23 -7.36 3.26 7.27
C LYS A 23 -6.21 2.34 6.88
N ARG A 24 -5.99 1.29 7.66
CA ARG A 24 -5.05 0.21 7.30
C ARG A 24 -5.52 -0.42 5.98
N PRO A 25 -4.66 -0.54 4.96
CA PRO A 25 -5.01 -1.29 3.76
C PRO A 25 -5.09 -2.78 4.11
N ASP A 26 -6.02 -3.47 3.47
CA ASP A 26 -6.21 -4.91 3.57
C ASP A 26 -5.97 -5.59 2.22
N LYS A 27 -5.70 -6.89 2.25
CA LYS A 27 -5.61 -7.69 1.02
C LYS A 27 -6.95 -7.65 0.28
N GLY A 28 -6.88 -7.36 -1.02
CA GLY A 28 -8.04 -7.19 -1.90
C GLY A 28 -8.49 -5.73 -2.06
N ASP A 29 -7.98 -4.81 -1.24
CA ASP A 29 -8.27 -3.38 -1.43
C ASP A 29 -7.73 -2.89 -2.77
N ARG A 30 -8.46 -1.97 -3.38
CA ARG A 30 -8.00 -1.22 -4.57
C ARG A 30 -7.41 0.11 -4.13
N VAL A 31 -6.16 0.34 -4.50
CA VAL A 31 -5.43 1.58 -4.20
C VAL A 31 -5.09 2.31 -5.48
N LYS A 32 -5.18 3.64 -5.46
CA LYS A 32 -4.78 4.49 -6.59
C LYS A 32 -3.33 4.93 -6.41
N LEU A 33 -2.46 4.56 -7.35
CA LEU A 33 -1.06 4.99 -7.39
C LEU A 33 -0.86 5.76 -8.70
N GLY A 34 -0.60 7.07 -8.59
CA GLY A 34 -0.64 7.97 -9.75
C GLY A 34 -2.03 7.99 -10.38
N ASP A 35 -2.11 7.70 -11.67
CA ASP A 35 -3.37 7.68 -12.43
C ASP A 35 -4.01 6.29 -12.57
N LYS A 36 -3.39 5.25 -12.00
CA LYS A 36 -3.82 3.86 -12.16
C LYS A 36 -4.26 3.24 -10.84
N PHE A 37 -5.14 2.24 -10.94
CA PHE A 37 -5.54 1.41 -9.81
C PHE A 37 -4.74 0.12 -9.74
N TYR A 38 -4.53 -0.35 -8.52
CA TYR A 38 -3.81 -1.58 -8.21
C TYR A 38 -4.53 -2.32 -7.09
N GLU A 39 -4.47 -3.63 -7.09
CA GLU A 39 -5.03 -4.47 -6.02
C GLU A 39 -3.92 -4.83 -5.03
N VAL A 40 -4.19 -4.62 -3.74
CA VAL A 40 -3.30 -5.04 -2.65
C VAL A 40 -3.37 -6.56 -2.52
N VAL A 41 -2.23 -7.23 -2.65
CA VAL A 41 -2.14 -8.70 -2.53
C VAL A 41 -1.58 -9.15 -1.19
N GLU A 42 -0.84 -8.28 -0.52
CA GLU A 42 -0.20 -8.54 0.76
C GLU A 42 0.05 -7.23 1.51
N VAL A 43 -0.09 -7.26 2.85
CA VAL A 43 0.25 -6.14 3.74
C VAL A 43 1.06 -6.68 4.91
N VAL A 44 2.24 -6.12 5.13
CA VAL A 44 3.17 -6.49 6.20
C VAL A 44 3.48 -5.27 7.07
N GLU A 45 3.48 -5.45 8.38
CA GLU A 45 3.99 -4.44 9.30
C GLU A 45 5.52 -4.50 9.34
N ILE A 46 6.18 -3.41 8.96
CA ILE A 46 7.65 -3.39 8.82
C ILE A 46 8.31 -3.21 10.19
N VAL A 47 7.71 -2.35 11.02
CA VAL A 47 8.12 -2.11 12.41
C VAL A 47 6.88 -1.86 13.26
N PRO A 48 6.93 -2.15 14.57
CA PRO A 48 5.82 -1.88 15.46
C PRO A 48 5.36 -0.43 15.37
N ALA A 49 4.04 -0.22 15.39
CA ALA A 49 3.44 1.11 15.48
C ALA A 49 4.04 1.94 16.64
N ARG A 50 4.23 3.25 16.40
CA ARG A 50 4.78 4.19 17.38
C ARG A 50 3.81 5.36 17.55
N GLY A 51 3.21 5.45 18.74
CA GLY A 51 2.17 6.44 19.01
C GLY A 51 1.02 6.32 18.02
N GLU A 52 0.74 7.40 17.29
CA GLU A 52 -0.34 7.44 16.30
C GLU A 52 0.07 6.95 14.90
N PHE A 53 1.27 6.39 14.70
CA PHE A 53 1.77 5.99 13.39
C PHE A 53 2.00 4.48 13.27
N GLY A 54 1.44 3.87 12.23
CA GLY A 54 1.75 2.50 11.80
C GLY A 54 2.61 2.49 10.54
N TYR A 55 3.55 1.56 10.42
CA TYR A 55 4.49 1.49 9.30
C TYR A 55 4.29 0.19 8.53
N LEU A 56 3.73 0.29 7.33
CA LEU A 56 3.30 -0.87 6.55
C LEU A 56 4.03 -0.93 5.20
N HIS A 57 4.28 -2.15 4.75
CA HIS A 57 4.61 -2.47 3.37
C HIS A 57 3.38 -3.11 2.73
N ALA A 58 2.99 -2.64 1.55
CA ALA A 58 1.90 -3.25 0.79
C ALA A 58 2.39 -3.65 -0.60
N THR A 59 2.29 -4.93 -0.92
CA THR A 59 2.55 -5.44 -2.27
C THR A 59 1.28 -5.35 -3.07
N CYS A 60 1.36 -4.81 -4.28
CA CYS A 60 0.21 -4.65 -5.17
C CYS A 60 0.47 -5.28 -6.53
N ARG A 61 -0.61 -5.60 -7.25
CA ARG A 61 -0.58 -5.97 -8.65
C ARG A 61 -1.44 -5.02 -9.48
N PRO A 62 -1.12 -4.80 -10.77
CA PRO A 62 -2.02 -4.10 -11.68
C PRO A 62 -3.38 -4.80 -11.71
N VAL A 63 -4.46 -4.03 -11.74
CA VAL A 63 -5.77 -4.55 -12.14
C VAL A 63 -5.93 -4.31 -13.64
N GLU A 64 -6.34 -5.32 -14.39
CA GLU A 64 -6.84 -5.11 -15.75
C GLU A 64 -8.16 -4.32 -15.65
N GLU A 65 -8.33 -3.29 -16.48
CA GLU A 65 -9.57 -2.49 -16.55
C GLU A 65 -10.76 -3.32 -17.03
#